data_AF-A0A8X6J7W9-F1
#
_entry.id   AF-A0A8X6J7W9-F1
#
_cell.length_a   1.000
_cell.length_b   1.000
_cell.length_c   1.000
_cell.angle_alpha   90.00
_cell.angle_beta   90.00
_cell.angle_gamma   90.00
#
_symmetry.space_group_name_H-M   'P 1'
#
loop_
_entity.id
_entity.type
_entity.pdbx_description
1 polymer ?
#
loop_
_entity_poly.entity_id
_entity_poly.type
_entity_poly.pdbx_seq_one_letter_code
_entity_poly.pdbx_strand_id
1 'polypeptide(L)'
;MAFSKFLDPKNDISFKRIFGTEKNKDILIHFLNDILGFAGKSTIKDIEFLSTIQDPDIASKKQSIVDVLCRDENGLQVIVEMQVAKTKGFEKRAQYYAAKAYSRQADKESIVEKWVYFFKYADETSEEELEKIIGSDLIIKKAYEELNRFNWSEKEFIAYEQEIKRILDEQAVLAQKLDDATQKGILIGHEKGRAEGIKIGAEKGREEGEKQAKIAVAKNSLKAGVSIDVISEITGLSFDELQKLRN
;
A
#
# COMPACT_ATOMS: atom_id res chain seq x y z
N MET A 1 23.12 1.82 21.94
CA MET A 1 23.17 1.73 20.45
C MET A 1 24.18 2.74 19.97
N ALA A 2 25.14 2.34 19.14
CA ALA A 2 26.04 3.30 18.52
C ALA A 2 25.23 4.12 17.50
N PHE A 3 25.25 5.45 17.62
CA PHE A 3 24.69 6.32 16.60
C PHE A 3 25.55 6.20 15.35
N SER A 4 24.97 5.76 14.23
CA SER A 4 25.63 5.80 12.94
C SER A 4 25.99 7.24 12.59
N LYS A 5 27.22 7.47 12.12
CA LYS A 5 27.65 8.76 11.58
C LYS A 5 26.83 9.17 10.34
N PHE A 6 26.25 8.20 9.63
CA PHE A 6 25.57 8.39 8.35
C PHE A 6 24.08 8.08 8.42
N LEU A 7 23.29 8.86 7.67
CA LEU A 7 21.88 8.58 7.42
C LEU A 7 21.73 7.40 6.46
N ASP A 8 20.61 6.67 6.54
CA ASP A 8 20.28 5.61 5.56
C ASP A 8 20.06 6.25 4.18
N PRO A 9 20.86 5.91 3.15
CA PRO A 9 20.72 6.49 1.81
C PRO A 9 19.41 6.10 1.11
N LYS A 10 18.69 5.08 1.59
CA LYS A 10 17.37 4.70 1.06
C LYS A 10 16.25 5.61 1.58
N ASN A 11 16.51 6.41 2.61
CA ASN A 11 15.55 7.40 3.07
C ASN A 11 15.41 8.51 2.03
N ASP A 12 14.18 8.93 1.77
CA ASP A 12 13.81 9.93 0.77
C ASP A 12 14.69 11.21 0.80
N ILE A 13 14.88 11.79 1.99
CA ILE A 13 15.64 13.04 2.15
C ILE A 13 17.12 12.81 1.84
N SER A 14 17.66 11.68 2.29
CA SER A 14 19.08 11.36 2.08
C SER A 14 19.33 11.04 0.61
N PHE A 15 18.44 10.28 -0.01
CA PHE A 15 18.48 9.93 -1.42
C PHE A 15 18.45 11.18 -2.31
N LYS A 16 17.45 12.05 -2.13
CA LYS A 16 17.32 13.31 -2.89
C LYS A 16 18.49 14.25 -2.67
N ARG A 17 19.08 14.28 -1.49
CA ARG A 17 20.27 15.09 -1.22
C ARG A 17 21.51 14.57 -1.94
N ILE A 18 21.68 13.25 -2.07
CA ILE A 18 22.82 12.64 -2.74
C ILE A 18 22.66 12.73 -4.27
N PHE A 19 21.48 12.40 -4.78
CA PHE A 19 21.26 12.18 -6.22
C PHE A 19 20.42 13.26 -6.92
N GLY A 20 19.71 14.12 -6.20
CA GLY A 20 18.72 15.06 -6.76
C GLY A 20 19.11 16.53 -6.73
N THR A 21 20.40 16.86 -6.60
CA THR A 21 20.87 18.25 -6.52
C THR A 21 21.94 18.54 -7.55
N GLU A 22 21.92 19.73 -8.16
CA GLU A 22 22.92 20.20 -9.12
C GLU A 22 24.37 20.05 -8.62
N LYS A 23 24.59 20.33 -7.33
CA LYS A 23 25.93 20.22 -6.71
C LYS A 23 26.51 18.79 -6.76
N ASN A 24 25.66 17.78 -6.74
CA ASN A 24 26.03 16.36 -6.63
C ASN A 24 25.71 15.58 -7.92
N LYS A 25 25.60 16.30 -9.04
CA LYS A 25 25.25 15.76 -10.34
C LYS A 25 26.24 14.68 -10.83
N ASP A 26 27.52 14.86 -10.52
CA ASP A 26 28.60 13.91 -10.77
C ASP A 26 28.34 12.55 -10.09
N ILE A 27 27.83 12.55 -8.87
CA ILE A 27 27.49 11.32 -8.13
C ILE A 27 26.38 10.54 -8.86
N LEU A 28 25.34 11.23 -9.32
CA LEU A 28 24.25 10.58 -10.06
C LEU A 28 24.73 10.04 -11.40
N ILE A 29 25.52 10.81 -12.17
CA ILE A 29 26.07 10.36 -13.45
C ILE A 29 26.90 9.08 -13.27
N HIS A 30 27.81 9.08 -12.29
CA HIS A 30 28.64 7.91 -12.00
C HIS A 30 27.78 6.70 -11.63
N PHE A 31 26.80 6.90 -10.74
CA PHE A 31 25.90 5.84 -10.31
C PHE A 31 25.08 5.24 -11.47
N LEU A 32 24.53 6.09 -12.34
CA LEU A 32 23.73 5.64 -13.49
C LEU A 32 24.58 4.88 -14.50
N ASN A 33 25.77 5.38 -14.82
CA ASN A 33 26.68 4.69 -15.74
C ASN A 33 27.05 3.29 -15.21
N ASP A 34 27.36 3.16 -13.92
CA ASP A 34 27.72 1.87 -13.32
C ASP A 34 26.55 0.89 -13.26
N ILE A 35 25.37 1.34 -12.81
CA ILE A 35 24.21 0.45 -12.61
C ILE A 35 23.57 0.03 -13.94
N LEU A 36 23.54 0.91 -14.93
CA LEU A 36 22.97 0.62 -16.25
C LEU A 36 24.02 0.05 -17.22
N GLY A 37 25.29 0.00 -16.83
CA GLY A 37 26.39 -0.51 -17.65
C GLY A 37 26.68 0.37 -18.88
N PHE A 38 26.47 1.67 -18.78
CA PHE A 38 26.75 2.60 -19.87
C PHE A 38 28.25 2.86 -19.99
N ALA A 39 28.79 2.56 -21.16
CA ALA A 39 30.20 2.72 -21.48
C ALA A 39 30.41 3.16 -22.94
N GLY A 40 31.59 3.69 -23.23
CA GLY A 40 31.95 4.16 -24.57
C GLY A 40 31.01 5.26 -25.05
N LYS A 41 30.34 5.03 -26.19
CA LYS A 41 29.45 6.03 -26.82
C LYS A 41 28.15 6.30 -26.03
N SER A 42 27.73 5.38 -25.17
CA SER A 42 26.50 5.51 -24.38
C SER A 42 26.74 6.10 -22.98
N THR A 43 27.99 6.41 -22.65
CA THR A 43 28.35 7.00 -21.34
C THR A 43 27.66 8.35 -21.19
N ILE A 44 26.90 8.52 -20.11
CA ILE A 44 26.34 9.81 -19.72
C ILE A 44 27.49 10.72 -19.30
N LYS A 45 27.61 11.89 -19.93
CA LYS A 45 28.62 12.90 -19.56
C LYS A 45 28.01 14.04 -18.78
N ASP A 46 26.74 14.35 -19.04
CA ASP A 46 26.04 15.43 -18.40
C ASP A 46 24.54 15.11 -18.25
N ILE A 47 23.88 15.76 -17.29
CA ILE A 47 22.44 15.63 -17.08
C ILE A 47 21.78 16.97 -16.71
N GLU A 48 20.56 17.19 -17.13
CA GLU A 48 19.74 18.30 -16.65
C GLU A 48 18.67 17.73 -15.71
N PHE A 49 18.56 18.25 -14.49
CA PHE A 49 17.45 17.90 -13.61
C PHE A 49 16.17 18.54 -14.12
N LEU A 50 15.13 17.74 -14.31
CA LEU A 50 13.81 18.20 -14.71
C LEU A 50 12.89 18.28 -13.48
N SER A 51 11.76 18.99 -13.62
CA SER A 51 10.73 19.02 -12.57
C SER A 51 10.28 17.59 -12.21
N THR A 52 10.44 17.22 -10.94
CA THR A 52 9.93 15.95 -10.40
C THR A 52 8.41 15.91 -10.31
N ILE A 53 7.79 17.09 -10.35
CA ILE A 53 6.35 17.24 -10.43
C ILE A 53 5.94 17.03 -11.89
N GLN A 54 5.26 15.90 -12.12
CA GLN A 54 4.61 15.63 -13.39
C GLN A 54 3.14 16.00 -13.28
N ASP A 55 2.82 17.24 -13.64
CA ASP A 55 1.44 17.73 -13.60
C ASP A 55 0.51 16.83 -14.42
N PRO A 56 -0.74 16.65 -13.98
CA PRO A 56 -1.73 15.94 -14.77
C PRO A 56 -2.17 16.83 -15.94
N ASP A 57 -2.31 16.24 -17.13
CA ASP A 57 -2.80 16.99 -18.30
C ASP A 57 -4.31 17.32 -18.17
N ILE A 58 -5.00 16.74 -17.17
CA ILE A 58 -6.41 17.00 -16.82
C ILE A 58 -6.53 17.22 -15.31
N ALA A 59 -7.32 18.22 -14.90
CA ALA A 59 -7.52 18.62 -13.51
C ALA A 59 -8.03 17.52 -12.56
N SER A 60 -8.64 16.45 -13.09
CA SER A 60 -9.19 15.33 -12.33
C SER A 60 -8.16 14.28 -11.87
N LYS A 61 -6.91 14.34 -12.36
CA LYS A 61 -5.90 13.29 -12.12
C LYS A 61 -4.92 13.67 -11.02
N LYS A 62 -4.43 12.66 -10.29
CA LYS A 62 -3.44 12.85 -9.23
C LYS A 62 -2.10 13.29 -9.81
N GLN A 63 -1.53 14.34 -9.23
CA GLN A 63 -0.16 14.76 -9.47
C GLN A 63 0.79 13.62 -9.14
N SER A 64 1.72 13.33 -10.04
CA SER A 64 2.76 12.32 -9.82
C SER A 64 4.06 13.04 -9.50
N ILE A 65 4.67 12.69 -8.37
CA ILE A 65 5.95 13.24 -7.94
C ILE A 65 6.93 12.08 -7.93
N VAL A 66 8.00 12.20 -8.70
CA VAL A 66 9.11 11.23 -8.72
C VAL A 66 10.26 11.69 -7.84
N ASP A 67 11.15 10.78 -7.42
CA ASP A 67 12.26 11.19 -6.56
C ASP A 67 13.32 12.00 -7.30
N VAL A 68 13.74 11.51 -8.47
CA VAL A 68 14.66 12.18 -9.37
C VAL A 68 14.22 11.95 -10.82
N LEU A 69 14.18 13.03 -11.60
CA LEU A 69 14.01 13.01 -13.04
C LEU A 69 15.13 13.84 -13.67
N CYS A 70 15.85 13.26 -14.61
CA CYS A 70 16.87 13.99 -15.37
C CYS A 70 16.88 13.58 -16.84
N ARG A 71 17.56 14.40 -17.66
CA ARG A 71 17.77 14.18 -19.09
C ARG A 71 19.26 14.28 -19.40
N ASP A 72 19.83 13.31 -20.12
CA ASP A 72 21.23 13.35 -20.53
C ASP A 72 21.48 14.29 -21.75
N GLU A 73 22.73 14.42 -22.17
CA GLU A 73 23.10 15.23 -23.33
C GLU A 73 22.54 14.74 -24.68
N ASN A 74 22.09 13.48 -24.75
CA ASN A 74 21.52 12.85 -25.95
C ASN A 74 19.99 12.85 -25.94
N GLY A 75 19.36 13.40 -24.89
CA GLY A 75 17.91 13.44 -24.73
C GLY A 75 17.30 12.24 -23.99
N LEU A 76 18.10 11.28 -23.52
CA LEU A 76 17.64 10.15 -22.70
C LEU A 76 17.10 10.68 -21.36
N GLN A 77 15.81 10.47 -21.12
CA GLN A 77 15.22 10.74 -19.81
C GLN A 77 15.34 9.54 -18.88
N VAL A 78 15.82 9.79 -17.66
CA VAL A 78 15.98 8.78 -16.61
C VAL A 78 15.14 9.18 -15.40
N ILE A 79 14.30 8.24 -14.95
CA ILE A 79 13.54 8.35 -13.70
C ILE A 79 14.19 7.43 -12.69
N VAL A 80 14.53 7.96 -11.52
CA VAL A 80 15.08 7.18 -10.41
C VAL A 80 14.13 7.27 -9.23
N GLU A 81 13.71 6.11 -8.74
CA GLU A 81 12.79 5.95 -7.61
C GLU A 81 13.45 5.08 -6.54
N MET A 82 13.48 5.56 -5.29
CA MET A 82 14.01 4.81 -4.17
C MET A 82 12.87 4.21 -3.33
N GLN A 83 12.96 2.93 -2.97
CA GLN A 83 11.96 2.27 -2.15
C GLN A 83 12.59 1.62 -0.93
N VAL A 84 12.19 2.06 0.26
CA VAL A 84 12.65 1.48 1.54
C VAL A 84 11.99 0.12 1.79
N ALA A 85 10.72 -0.02 1.40
CA ALA A 85 9.92 -1.21 1.62
C ALA A 85 9.32 -1.72 0.30
N LYS A 86 9.17 -3.04 0.19
CA LYS A 86 8.42 -3.65 -0.92
C LYS A 86 6.94 -3.33 -0.75
N THR A 87 6.43 -2.40 -1.55
CA THR A 87 5.01 -2.03 -1.57
C THR A 87 4.30 -2.72 -2.72
N LYS A 88 3.10 -3.26 -2.46
CA LYS A 88 2.23 -3.75 -3.54
C LYS A 88 1.87 -2.54 -4.44
N GLY A 89 2.14 -2.65 -5.74
CA GLY A 89 1.84 -1.61 -6.72
C GLY A 89 3.02 -0.73 -7.15
N PHE A 90 4.22 -0.90 -6.59
CA PHE A 90 5.42 -0.19 -7.08
C PHE A 90 5.65 -0.42 -8.58
N GLU A 91 5.58 -1.67 -9.04
CA GLU A 91 5.76 -2.02 -10.46
C GLU A 91 4.76 -1.28 -11.36
N LYS A 92 3.49 -1.21 -10.96
CA LYS A 92 2.45 -0.47 -11.68
C LYS A 92 2.74 1.03 -11.74
N ARG A 93 3.26 1.61 -10.64
CA ARG A 93 3.67 3.02 -10.61
C ARG A 93 4.88 3.28 -11.51
N ALA A 94 5.90 2.42 -11.44
CA ALA A 94 7.09 2.53 -12.28
C ALA A 94 6.73 2.43 -13.77
N GLN A 95 5.86 1.48 -14.15
CA GLN A 95 5.33 1.36 -15.51
C GLN A 95 4.55 2.61 -15.94
N TYR A 96 3.69 3.14 -15.07
CA TYR A 96 2.95 4.36 -15.34
C TYR A 96 3.87 5.57 -15.55
N TYR A 97 4.90 5.75 -14.72
CA TYR A 97 5.87 6.83 -14.86
C TYR A 97 6.68 6.71 -16.15
N ALA A 98 7.14 5.50 -16.49
CA ALA A 98 7.87 5.25 -17.73
C ALA A 98 7.00 5.55 -18.96
N ALA A 99 5.75 5.08 -18.98
CA ALA A 99 4.82 5.34 -20.07
C ALA A 99 4.51 6.84 -20.21
N LYS A 100 4.31 7.56 -19.09
CA LYS A 100 4.04 9.00 -19.09
C LYS A 100 5.24 9.84 -19.54
N ALA A 101 6.45 9.46 -19.13
CA ALA A 101 7.67 10.13 -19.60
C ALA A 101 7.92 9.88 -21.09
N TYR A 102 7.64 8.67 -21.58
CA TYR A 102 7.73 8.35 -22.99
C TYR A 102 6.70 9.11 -23.83
N SER A 103 5.42 9.13 -23.42
CA SER A 103 4.38 9.83 -24.18
C SER A 103 4.63 11.34 -24.27
N ARG A 104 5.18 11.95 -23.21
CA ARG A 104 5.54 13.38 -23.21
C ARG A 104 6.67 13.76 -24.15
N GLN A 105 7.49 12.80 -24.55
CA GLN A 105 8.53 13.01 -25.55
C GLN A 105 7.98 12.85 -26.98
N ALA A 106 6.79 12.27 -27.14
CA ALA A 106 6.13 12.21 -28.44
C ALA A 106 5.69 13.62 -28.86
N ASP A 107 5.80 13.90 -30.16
CA ASP A 107 5.29 15.14 -30.71
C ASP A 107 3.78 15.20 -30.49
N LYS A 108 3.25 16.35 -30.03
CA LYS A 108 1.82 16.51 -29.72
C LYS A 108 0.96 16.36 -30.97
N GLU A 109 1.55 16.57 -32.15
CA GLU A 109 0.90 16.35 -33.44
C GLU A 109 1.05 14.90 -33.96
N SER A 110 1.82 14.06 -33.26
CA SER A 110 2.05 12.68 -33.70
C SER A 110 0.77 11.85 -33.63
N ILE A 111 0.62 10.97 -34.62
CA ILE A 111 -0.49 10.01 -34.67
C ILE A 111 -0.57 9.14 -33.41
N VAL A 112 0.57 8.86 -32.78
CA VAL A 112 0.66 8.06 -31.55
C VAL A 112 -0.01 8.80 -30.40
N GLU A 113 0.27 10.09 -30.21
CA GLU A 113 -0.33 10.87 -29.13
C GLU A 113 -1.85 11.01 -29.32
N LYS A 114 -2.32 11.16 -30.57
CA LYS A 114 -3.76 11.17 -30.85
C LYS A 114 -4.45 9.86 -30.48
N TRP A 115 -3.82 8.70 -30.73
CA TRP A 115 -4.33 7.40 -30.29
C TRP A 115 -4.29 7.23 -28.78
N VAL A 116 -3.21 7.67 -28.12
CA VAL A 116 -3.11 7.69 -26.66
C VAL A 116 -4.22 8.54 -26.07
N TYR A 117 -4.51 9.71 -26.66
CA TYR A 117 -5.61 10.57 -26.24
C TYR A 117 -6.96 9.87 -26.42
N PHE A 118 -7.23 9.29 -27.60
CA PHE A 118 -8.45 8.52 -27.88
C PHE A 118 -8.71 7.46 -26.80
N PHE A 119 -7.77 6.54 -26.56
CA PHE A 119 -7.97 5.48 -25.57
C PHE A 119 -8.10 5.98 -24.13
N LYS A 120 -7.59 7.18 -23.84
CA LYS A 120 -7.53 7.72 -22.48
C LYS A 120 -8.73 8.62 -22.14
N TYR A 121 -9.35 9.23 -23.15
CA TYR A 121 -10.32 10.30 -22.94
C TYR A 121 -11.54 10.24 -23.87
N ALA A 122 -11.68 9.24 -24.76
CA ALA A 122 -12.75 9.25 -25.76
C ALA A 122 -14.17 9.33 -25.16
N ASP A 123 -14.39 8.78 -23.97
CA ASP A 123 -15.65 8.82 -23.23
C ASP A 123 -15.91 10.15 -22.49
N GLU A 124 -14.87 10.95 -22.29
CA GLU A 124 -14.92 12.29 -21.66
C GLU A 124 -14.79 13.44 -22.67
N THR A 125 -14.42 13.14 -23.93
CA THR A 125 -14.13 14.15 -24.96
C THR A 125 -15.43 14.76 -25.50
N SER A 126 -15.58 16.07 -25.38
CA SER A 126 -16.70 16.80 -26.01
C SER A 126 -16.51 16.94 -27.53
N GLU A 127 -17.61 17.17 -28.26
CA GLU A 127 -17.59 17.39 -29.72
C GLU A 127 -16.69 18.58 -30.12
N GLU A 128 -16.67 19.65 -29.31
CA GLU A 128 -15.85 20.84 -29.55
C GLU A 128 -14.34 20.60 -29.32
N GLU A 129 -14.00 19.70 -28.39
CA GLU A 129 -12.61 19.30 -28.13
C GLU A 129 -12.12 18.33 -29.19
N LEU A 130 -13.00 17.44 -29.67
CA LEU A 130 -12.70 16.42 -30.65
C LEU A 130 -12.02 17.01 -31.88
N GLU A 131 -12.59 18.05 -32.50
CA GLU A 131 -12.03 18.70 -33.70
C GLU A 131 -10.62 19.27 -33.46
N LYS A 132 -10.36 19.79 -32.25
CA LYS A 132 -9.04 20.34 -31.89
C LYS A 132 -7.99 19.24 -31.72
N ILE A 133 -8.39 18.05 -31.27
CA ILE A 133 -7.51 16.92 -30.99
C ILE A 133 -7.20 16.12 -32.26
N ILE A 134 -8.23 15.76 -33.02
CA ILE A 134 -8.07 14.93 -34.23
C ILE A 134 -7.61 15.76 -35.43
N GLY A 135 -8.02 17.02 -35.51
CA GLY A 135 -7.81 17.88 -36.66
C GLY A 135 -8.49 17.30 -37.91
N SER A 136 -7.72 17.08 -38.97
CA SER A 136 -8.19 16.48 -40.23
C SER A 136 -8.04 14.95 -40.31
N ASP A 137 -7.67 14.28 -39.20
CA ASP A 137 -7.44 12.83 -39.20
C ASP A 137 -8.76 12.04 -39.31
N LEU A 138 -9.00 11.50 -40.50
CA LEU A 138 -10.23 10.77 -40.83
C LEU A 138 -10.33 9.41 -40.13
N ILE A 139 -9.20 8.77 -39.79
CA ILE A 139 -9.21 7.43 -39.18
C ILE A 139 -9.58 7.52 -37.71
N ILE A 140 -8.99 8.47 -36.98
CA ILE A 140 -9.34 8.66 -35.57
C ILE A 140 -10.76 9.23 -35.46
N LYS A 141 -11.16 10.13 -36.36
CA LYS A 141 -12.56 10.59 -36.43
C LYS A 141 -13.52 9.42 -36.53
N LYS A 142 -13.28 8.49 -37.45
CA LYS A 142 -14.09 7.28 -37.58
C LYS A 142 -14.10 6.46 -36.29
N ALA A 143 -12.97 6.31 -35.61
CA ALA A 143 -12.92 5.57 -34.34
C ALA A 143 -13.82 6.19 -33.25
N TYR A 144 -13.91 7.52 -33.18
CA TYR A 144 -14.86 8.22 -32.30
C TYR A 144 -16.32 8.03 -32.74
N GLU A 145 -16.60 8.06 -34.05
CA GLU A 145 -17.94 7.83 -34.59
C GLU A 145 -18.46 6.41 -34.27
N GLU A 146 -17.60 5.39 -34.27
CA GLU A 146 -17.95 4.03 -33.85
C GLU A 146 -18.30 3.94 -32.35
N LEU A 147 -17.74 4.82 -31.51
CA LEU A 147 -18.10 4.91 -30.08
C LEU A 147 -19.41 5.69 -29.85
N ASN A 148 -19.92 6.38 -30.86
CA ASN A 148 -21.16 7.14 -30.72
C ASN A 148 -22.33 6.19 -30.52
N ARG A 149 -22.76 6.06 -29.26
CA ARG A 149 -23.86 5.17 -28.84
C ARG A 149 -25.17 5.45 -29.58
N PHE A 150 -25.38 6.68 -30.07
CA PHE A 150 -26.57 7.02 -30.87
C PHE A 150 -26.58 6.33 -32.25
N ASN A 151 -25.42 5.91 -32.75
CA ASN A 151 -25.29 5.19 -34.02
C ASN A 151 -25.35 3.67 -33.86
N TRP A 152 -25.44 3.15 -32.63
CA TRP A 152 -25.48 1.71 -32.38
C TRP A 152 -26.85 1.15 -32.74
N SER A 153 -26.87 -0.02 -33.35
CA SER A 153 -28.10 -0.77 -33.54
C SER A 153 -28.66 -1.23 -32.19
N GLU A 154 -29.97 -1.45 -32.11
CA GLU A 154 -30.63 -1.95 -30.90
C GLU A 154 -29.97 -3.24 -30.38
N LYS A 155 -29.51 -4.11 -31.28
CA LYS A 155 -28.83 -5.35 -30.91
C LYS A 155 -27.47 -5.09 -30.23
N GLU A 156 -26.68 -4.15 -30.73
CA GLU A 156 -25.38 -3.79 -30.16
C GLU A 156 -25.54 -3.11 -28.80
N PHE A 157 -26.52 -2.20 -28.70
CA PHE A 157 -26.86 -1.55 -27.43
C PHE A 157 -27.29 -2.56 -26.37
N ILE A 158 -28.19 -3.50 -26.71
CA ILE A 158 -28.63 -4.57 -25.80
C ILE A 158 -27.45 -5.47 -25.39
N ALA A 159 -26.59 -5.86 -26.33
CA ALA A 159 -25.42 -6.69 -26.02
C ALA A 159 -24.47 -5.98 -25.04
N TYR A 160 -24.25 -4.68 -25.23
CA TYR A 160 -23.47 -3.86 -24.32
C TYR A 160 -24.13 -3.77 -22.93
N GLU A 161 -25.42 -3.46 -22.85
CA GLU A 161 -26.14 -3.39 -21.57
C GLU A 161 -26.13 -4.73 -20.82
N GLN A 162 -26.28 -5.84 -21.54
CA GLN A 162 -26.19 -7.18 -20.96
C GLN A 162 -24.79 -7.46 -20.38
N GLU A 163 -23.74 -7.03 -21.06
CA GLU A 163 -22.37 -7.19 -20.58
C GLU A 163 -22.11 -6.32 -19.34
N ILE A 164 -22.56 -5.06 -19.36
CA ILE A 164 -22.50 -4.19 -18.17
C ILE A 164 -23.25 -4.82 -17.00
N LYS A 165 -24.46 -5.33 -17.25
CA LYS A 165 -25.23 -6.05 -16.23
C LYS A 165 -24.47 -7.26 -15.69
N ARG A 166 -23.86 -8.06 -16.57
CA ARG A 166 -23.06 -9.23 -16.16
C ARG A 166 -21.90 -8.81 -15.26
N ILE A 167 -21.17 -7.76 -15.62
CA ILE A 167 -20.05 -7.23 -14.83
C ILE A 167 -20.54 -6.74 -13.46
N LEU A 168 -21.66 -6.03 -13.41
CA LEU A 168 -22.25 -5.54 -12.16
C LEU A 168 -22.75 -6.69 -11.28
N ASP A 169 -23.39 -7.70 -11.86
CA ASP A 169 -23.82 -8.91 -11.16
C ASP A 169 -22.60 -9.67 -10.58
N GLU A 170 -21.51 -9.80 -11.34
CA GLU A 170 -20.25 -10.39 -10.86
C GLU A 170 -19.64 -9.60 -9.71
N GLN A 171 -19.63 -8.26 -9.78
CA GLN A 171 -19.15 -7.39 -8.70
C GLN A 171 -20.01 -7.53 -7.44
N ALA A 172 -21.33 -7.60 -7.58
CA ALA A 172 -22.26 -7.79 -6.47
C ALA A 172 -22.01 -9.15 -5.77
N VAL A 173 -21.83 -10.22 -6.54
CA VAL A 173 -21.50 -11.56 -6.00
C VAL A 173 -20.17 -11.53 -5.24
N LEU A 174 -19.15 -10.84 -5.75
CA LEU A 174 -17.86 -10.71 -5.07
C LEU A 174 -17.97 -9.91 -3.76
N ALA A 175 -18.72 -8.81 -3.76
CA ALA A 175 -18.96 -8.00 -2.57
C ALA A 175 -19.68 -8.83 -1.49
N GLN A 176 -20.74 -9.56 -1.87
CA GLN A 176 -21.45 -10.44 -0.94
C GLN A 176 -20.53 -11.51 -0.34
N LYS A 177 -19.67 -12.14 -1.14
CA LYS A 177 -18.69 -13.13 -0.65
C LYS A 177 -17.74 -12.54 0.39
N LEU A 178 -17.33 -11.28 0.23
CA LEU A 178 -16.45 -10.59 1.16
C LEU A 178 -17.17 -10.28 2.48
N ASP A 179 -18.43 -9.84 2.41
CA ASP A 179 -19.27 -9.59 3.58
C ASP A 179 -19.52 -10.89 4.36
N ASP A 180 -19.89 -11.97 3.68
CA ASP A 180 -20.09 -13.29 4.28
C ASP A 180 -18.81 -13.79 4.97
N ALA A 181 -17.64 -13.60 4.33
CA ALA A 181 -16.35 -13.97 4.91
C ALA A 181 -16.03 -13.13 6.16
N THR A 182 -16.34 -11.84 6.13
CA THR A 182 -16.14 -10.92 7.25
C THR A 182 -17.04 -11.29 8.43
N GLN A 183 -18.33 -11.54 8.19
CA GLN A 183 -19.28 -11.98 9.22
C GLN A 183 -18.86 -13.31 9.84
N LYS A 184 -18.46 -14.30 9.03
CA LYS A 184 -17.92 -15.57 9.53
C LYS A 184 -16.67 -15.35 10.38
N GLY A 185 -15.77 -14.47 9.95
CA GLY A 185 -14.57 -14.11 10.71
C GLY A 185 -14.90 -13.53 12.10
N ILE A 186 -15.87 -12.60 12.16
CA ILE A 186 -16.34 -12.01 13.43
C ILE A 186 -16.95 -13.08 14.34
N LEU A 187 -17.82 -13.94 13.81
CA LEU A 187 -18.45 -15.03 14.57
C LEU A 187 -17.40 -15.97 15.18
N ILE A 188 -16.47 -16.46 14.35
CA ILE A 188 -15.38 -17.34 14.79
C ILE A 188 -14.52 -16.65 15.85
N GLY A 189 -14.20 -15.37 15.66
CA GLY A 189 -13.43 -14.58 16.61
C GLY A 189 -14.13 -14.46 17.96
N HIS A 190 -15.43 -14.16 17.96
CA HIS A 190 -16.23 -14.04 19.16
C HIS A 190 -16.37 -15.39 19.90
N GLU A 191 -16.64 -16.49 19.19
CA GLU A 191 -16.72 -17.83 19.79
C GLU A 191 -15.39 -18.26 20.42
N LYS A 192 -14.28 -18.08 19.71
CA LYS A 192 -12.94 -18.39 20.24
C LYS A 192 -12.61 -17.52 21.46
N GLY A 193 -12.82 -16.21 21.36
CA GLY A 193 -12.56 -15.28 22.47
C GLY A 193 -13.41 -15.60 23.70
N ARG A 194 -14.68 -15.97 23.52
CA ARG A 194 -15.54 -16.42 24.61
C ARG A 194 -15.05 -17.73 25.24
N ALA A 195 -14.69 -18.72 24.44
CA ALA A 195 -14.20 -20.01 24.93
C ALA A 195 -12.88 -19.87 25.70
N GLU A 196 -11.93 -19.10 25.17
CA GLU A 196 -10.66 -18.79 25.84
C GLU A 196 -10.90 -18.00 27.14
N GLY A 197 -11.78 -17.00 27.11
CA GLY A 197 -12.16 -16.22 28.29
C GLY A 197 -12.78 -17.08 29.40
N ILE A 198 -13.69 -17.99 29.07
CA ILE A 198 -14.28 -18.94 30.03
C ILE A 198 -13.20 -19.83 30.63
N LYS A 199 -12.29 -20.37 29.81
CA LYS A 199 -11.22 -21.25 30.28
C LYS A 199 -10.27 -20.54 31.24
N ILE A 200 -9.79 -19.35 30.87
CA ILE A 200 -8.90 -18.53 31.70
C ILE A 200 -9.60 -18.12 32.99
N GLY A 201 -10.88 -17.73 32.91
CA GLY A 201 -11.68 -17.36 34.07
C GLY A 201 -11.88 -18.52 35.05
N ALA A 202 -12.18 -19.72 34.53
CA ALA A 202 -12.34 -20.92 35.35
C ALA A 202 -11.03 -21.34 36.04
N GLU A 203 -9.90 -21.27 35.34
CA GLU A 203 -8.58 -21.60 35.90
C GLU A 203 -8.18 -20.63 37.01
N LYS A 204 -8.28 -19.32 36.77
CA LYS A 204 -8.01 -18.30 37.80
C LYS A 204 -8.94 -18.42 38.99
N GLY A 205 -10.24 -18.65 38.75
CA GLY A 205 -11.23 -18.83 39.82
C GLY A 205 -10.92 -20.05 40.69
N ARG A 206 -10.45 -21.15 40.10
CA ARG A 206 -10.02 -22.34 40.84
C ARG A 206 -8.78 -22.06 41.69
N GLU A 207 -7.75 -21.44 41.13
CA GLU A 207 -6.52 -21.10 41.85
C GLU A 207 -6.80 -20.15 43.03
N GLU A 208 -7.62 -19.13 42.81
CA GLU A 208 -7.98 -18.17 43.86
C GLU A 208 -8.82 -18.84 44.96
N GLY A 209 -9.77 -19.70 44.58
CA GLY A 209 -10.57 -20.48 45.53
C GLY A 209 -9.71 -21.43 46.37
N GLU A 210 -8.77 -22.15 45.77
CA GLU A 210 -7.82 -23.01 46.49
C GLU A 210 -6.96 -22.21 47.49
N LYS A 211 -6.49 -21.03 47.08
CA LYS A 211 -5.71 -20.14 47.96
C LYS A 211 -6.55 -19.63 49.13
N GLN A 212 -7.78 -19.18 48.87
CA GLN A 212 -8.70 -18.72 49.92
C GLN A 212 -9.05 -19.83 50.91
N ALA A 213 -9.27 -21.07 50.41
CA ALA A 213 -9.53 -22.23 51.24
C ALA A 213 -8.35 -22.55 52.18
N LYS A 214 -7.11 -22.55 51.67
CA LYS A 214 -5.89 -22.74 52.48
C LYS A 214 -5.77 -21.70 53.59
N ILE A 215 -6.02 -20.42 53.26
CA ILE A 215 -6.00 -19.32 54.23
C ILE A 215 -7.10 -19.50 55.28
N ALA A 216 -8.31 -19.89 54.89
CA ALA A 216 -9.43 -20.12 55.81
C ALA A 216 -9.13 -21.25 56.80
N VAL A 217 -8.58 -22.37 56.31
CA VAL A 217 -8.13 -23.49 57.15
C VAL A 217 -7.07 -23.03 58.14
N ALA A 218 -6.01 -22.34 57.66
CA ALA A 218 -4.94 -21.83 58.52
C ALA A 218 -5.45 -20.91 59.63
N LYS A 219 -6.35 -19.96 59.31
CA LYS A 219 -6.97 -19.06 60.30
C LYS A 219 -7.75 -19.82 61.37
N ASN A 220 -8.52 -20.83 60.98
CA ASN A 220 -9.32 -21.61 61.91
C ASN A 220 -8.45 -22.49 62.81
N SER A 221 -7.40 -23.12 62.27
CA SER A 221 -6.44 -23.91 63.03
C SER A 221 -5.63 -23.09 64.02
N LEU A 222 -5.22 -21.86 63.66
CA LEU A 222 -4.56 -20.92 64.57
C LEU A 222 -5.46 -20.55 65.75
N LYS A 223 -6.75 -20.27 65.51
CA LYS A 223 -7.73 -19.99 66.56
C LYS A 223 -7.95 -21.18 67.51
N ALA A 224 -7.80 -22.40 67.00
CA ALA A 224 -7.91 -23.63 67.77
C ALA A 224 -6.63 -23.99 68.58
N GLY A 225 -5.58 -23.16 68.49
CA GLY A 225 -4.33 -23.37 69.24
C GLY A 225 -3.39 -24.40 68.65
N VAL A 226 -3.57 -24.79 67.38
CA VAL A 226 -2.66 -25.70 66.68
C VAL A 226 -1.33 -24.98 66.42
N SER A 227 -0.20 -25.68 66.62
CA SER A 227 1.15 -25.12 66.42
C SER A 227 1.41 -24.73 64.96
N ILE A 228 2.18 -23.67 64.75
CA ILE A 228 2.47 -23.10 63.42
C ILE A 228 3.16 -24.12 62.50
N ASP A 229 4.06 -24.95 63.03
CA ASP A 229 4.78 -25.97 62.24
C ASP A 229 3.81 -26.96 61.59
N VAL A 230 2.84 -27.47 62.36
CA VAL A 230 1.79 -28.39 61.88
C VAL A 230 0.87 -27.71 60.86
N ILE A 231 0.54 -26.43 61.04
CA ILE A 231 -0.31 -25.68 60.08
C ILE A 231 0.45 -25.45 58.77
N SER A 232 1.75 -25.14 58.85
CA SER A 232 2.61 -24.97 57.68
C SER A 232 2.71 -26.26 56.86
N GLU A 233 2.87 -27.40 57.53
CA GLU A 233 2.92 -28.72 56.87
C GLU A 233 1.60 -29.08 56.18
N ILE A 234 0.45 -28.81 56.81
CA ILE A 234 -0.88 -29.15 56.26
C ILE A 234 -1.30 -28.22 55.11
N THR A 235 -1.05 -26.92 55.24
CA THR A 235 -1.55 -25.91 54.30
C THR A 235 -0.55 -25.54 53.21
N GLY A 236 0.73 -25.85 53.41
CA GLY A 236 1.84 -25.46 52.55
C GLY A 236 2.15 -23.95 52.60
N LEU A 237 1.60 -23.21 53.56
CA LEU A 237 1.87 -21.79 53.76
C LEU A 237 3.20 -21.60 54.51
N SER A 238 3.96 -20.58 54.11
CA SER A 238 5.22 -20.23 54.77
C SER A 238 4.99 -19.64 56.16
N PHE A 239 6.02 -19.68 57.00
CA PHE A 239 5.98 -19.12 58.35
C PHE A 239 5.61 -17.63 58.37
N ASP A 240 6.14 -16.85 57.42
CA ASP A 240 5.85 -15.42 57.26
C ASP A 240 4.38 -15.16 56.89
N GLU A 241 3.79 -16.00 56.03
CA GLU A 241 2.37 -15.91 55.68
C GLU A 241 1.48 -16.25 56.86
N LEU A 242 1.83 -17.25 57.66
CA LEU A 242 1.10 -17.65 58.87
C LEU A 242 1.21 -16.60 60.00
N GLN A 243 2.37 -15.96 60.16
CA GLN A 243 2.51 -14.85 61.12
C GLN A 243 1.63 -13.65 60.75
N LYS A 244 1.52 -13.32 59.46
CA LYS A 244 0.64 -12.24 58.97
C LYS A 244 -0.85 -12.53 59.21
N LEU A 245 -1.25 -13.81 59.27
CA LEU A 245 -2.63 -14.23 59.53
C LEU A 245 -3.00 -14.23 61.03
N ARG A 246 -2.02 -14.06 61.92
CA ARG A 246 -2.19 -14.05 63.38
C ARG A 246 -2.46 -12.65 63.95
N ASN A 247 -2.16 -11.60 63.18
CA ASN A 247 -2.51 -10.21 63.47
C ASN A 247 -3.90 -9.87 62.91
#